data_AF-A0A3D5WHS7-F1
#
_entry.id   AF-A0A3D5WHS7-F1
#
_cell.length_a   1.000
_cell.length_b   1.000
_cell.length_c   1.000
_cell.angle_alpha   90.00
_cell.angle_beta   90.00
_cell.angle_gamma   90.00
#
_symmetry.space_group_name_H-M   'P 1'
#
loop_
_entity.id
_entity.type
_entity.pdbx_description
1 polymer ?
#
loop_
_entity_poly.entity_id
_entity_poly.type
_entity_poly.pdbx_seq_one_letter_code
_entity_poly.pdbx_strand_id
1 'polypeptide(L)' 'MYIKVSIPEHFQLKIMPSLYSLMFRRENDVHYIGGAEVLPAPLDAKREAECIENLGEEDGEARKCLIEHNLRLVVY' A
#
# COMPACT_ATOMS: atom_id res chain seq x y z
N MET A 1 -22.44 -34.44 -8.95
CA MET A 1 -23.19 -35.19 -9.96
C MET A 1 -22.18 -35.99 -10.78
N TYR A 2 -22.17 -37.32 -10.67
CA TYR A 2 -21.20 -38.15 -11.39
C TYR A 2 -21.62 -38.25 -12.86
N ILE A 3 -20.74 -37.83 -13.77
CA ILE A 3 -20.95 -38.03 -15.21
C ILE A 3 -20.00 -39.17 -15.62
N LYS A 4 -20.56 -40.35 -15.89
CA LYS A 4 -19.83 -41.44 -16.54
C LYS A 4 -19.70 -41.06 -18.02
N VAL A 5 -18.48 -40.86 -18.50
CA VAL A 5 -18.19 -40.61 -19.91
C VAL A 5 -17.40 -41.80 -20.45
N SER A 6 -17.98 -42.50 -21.43
CA SER A 6 -17.33 -43.57 -22.19
C SER A 6 -17.40 -43.20 -23.67
N ILE A 7 -16.30 -42.69 -24.24
CA ILE A 7 -16.20 -42.41 -25.69
C ILE A 7 -14.79 -42.80 -26.17
N PRO A 8 -14.64 -43.62 -27.24
CA PRO A 8 -13.41 -44.39 -27.45
C PRO A 8 -12.26 -43.66 -28.13
N GLU A 9 -12.44 -42.68 -29.02
CA GLU A 9 -11.29 -42.13 -29.75
C GLU A 9 -11.38 -40.60 -29.93
N HIS A 10 -10.38 -39.93 -29.34
CA HIS A 10 -10.04 -38.50 -29.41
C HIS A 10 -11.13 -37.47 -29.05
N PHE A 11 -11.24 -37.16 -27.75
CA PHE A 11 -11.91 -35.96 -27.26
C PHE A 11 -10.93 -35.08 -26.46
N GLN A 12 -10.54 -33.93 -27.01
CA GLN A 12 -9.78 -32.92 -26.27
C GLN A 12 -10.74 -32.07 -25.43
N LEU A 13 -10.98 -32.48 -24.19
CA LEU A 13 -11.69 -31.65 -23.21
C LEU A 13 -10.78 -30.49 -22.79
N LYS A 14 -10.87 -29.35 -23.49
CA LYS A 14 -10.38 -28.08 -22.94
C LYS A 14 -11.27 -27.73 -21.76
N ILE A 15 -10.74 -27.91 -20.55
CA ILE A 15 -11.37 -27.48 -19.30
C ILE A 15 -11.58 -25.97 -19.42
N MET A 16 -12.80 -25.54 -19.75
CA MET A 16 -13.16 -24.13 -19.70
C MET A 16 -13.16 -23.72 -18.23
N PRO A 17 -12.58 -22.55 -17.88
CA PRO A 17 -12.62 -22.06 -16.51
C PRO A 17 -14.08 -22.00 -16.07
N SER A 18 -14.38 -22.68 -14.96
CA SER A 18 -15.77 -22.87 -14.53
C SER A 18 -16.44 -21.52 -14.34
N LEU A 19 -17.69 -21.36 -14.77
CA LEU A 19 -18.50 -20.16 -14.49
C LEU A 19 -18.56 -19.81 -12.98
N TYR A 20 -18.25 -20.79 -12.12
CA TYR A 20 -18.05 -20.60 -10.69
C TYR A 20 -16.93 -19.60 -10.37
N SER A 21 -15.81 -19.58 -11.10
CA SER A 21 -14.74 -18.59 -10.87
C SER A 21 -15.13 -17.18 -11.32
N LEU A 22 -16.11 -17.07 -12.23
CA LEU A 22 -16.67 -15.78 -12.66
C LEU A 22 -17.70 -15.25 -11.64
N MET A 23 -18.56 -16.12 -11.10
CA MET A 23 -19.58 -15.73 -10.11
C MET A 23 -19.02 -15.55 -8.69
N PHE A 24 -17.97 -16.29 -8.31
CA PHE A 24 -17.39 -16.26 -6.96
C PHE A 24 -16.00 -15.62 -6.92
N ARG A 25 -15.73 -14.69 -7.85
CA ARG A 25 -14.51 -13.88 -7.81
C ARG A 25 -14.58 -12.99 -6.57
N ARG A 26 -13.99 -13.43 -5.46
CA ARG A 26 -13.75 -12.57 -4.30
C ARG A 26 -12.78 -11.50 -4.75
N GLU A 27 -13.26 -10.29 -4.87
CA GLU A 27 -12.41 -9.10 -4.99
C GLU A 27 -11.58 -9.05 -3.70
N ASN A 28 -10.31 -9.44 -3.79
CA ASN A 28 -9.35 -9.19 -2.74
C ASN A 28 -9.01 -7.71 -2.80
N ASP A 29 -9.95 -6.87 -2.36
CA ASP A 29 -9.77 -5.43 -2.38
C ASP A 29 -8.64 -5.06 -1.42
N VAL A 30 -7.59 -4.46 -1.99
CA VAL A 30 -6.52 -3.87 -1.21
C VAL A 30 -6.99 -2.51 -0.73
N HIS A 31 -7.49 -2.47 0.51
CA HIS A 31 -7.84 -1.22 1.18
C HIS A 31 -6.56 -0.52 1.65
N TYR A 32 -5.95 0.25 0.76
CA TYR A 32 -4.78 1.06 1.08
C TYR A 32 -5.20 2.26 1.93
N ILE A 33 -4.81 2.27 3.22
CA ILE A 33 -4.90 3.42 4.11
C ILE A 33 -3.55 4.16 4.05
N GLY A 34 -3.15 4.62 2.87
CA GLY A 34 -2.16 5.68 2.78
C GLY A 34 -2.92 6.96 2.48
N GLY A 35 -2.92 7.89 3.44
CA GLY A 35 -3.40 9.23 3.18
C GLY A 35 -2.65 9.82 1.99
N ALA A 36 -3.33 10.58 1.14
CA ALA A 36 -2.69 11.41 0.11
C ALA A 36 -1.91 12.60 0.71
N GLU A 37 -1.47 12.48 1.97
CA GLU A 37 -0.67 13.49 2.63
C GLU A 37 0.73 13.40 2.06
N VAL A 38 1.00 14.28 1.12
CA VAL A 38 2.34 14.52 0.61
C VAL A 38 3.16 15.04 1.79
N LEU A 39 3.93 14.13 2.39
CA LEU A 39 4.89 14.50 3.41
C LEU A 39 5.84 15.56 2.83
N PRO A 40 6.16 16.62 3.60
CA PRO A 40 7.02 17.68 3.12
C PRO A 40 8.39 17.11 2.72
N ALA A 41 9.07 17.83 1.82
CA ALA A 41 10.43 17.48 1.44
C ALA A 41 11.36 17.57 2.67
N PRO A 42 12.48 16.82 2.70
CA PRO A 42 13.48 16.98 3.75
C PRO A 42 13.93 18.44 3.85
N LEU A 43 14.21 18.89 5.08
CA LEU A 43 14.83 20.19 5.30
C LEU A 43 16.23 20.22 4.68
N ASP A 44 16.67 21.39 4.23
CA ASP A 44 18.08 21.58 3.92
C ASP A 44 18.90 21.65 5.22
N ALA A 45 20.19 21.34 5.12
CA ALA A 45 21.07 21.23 6.29
C ALA A 45 21.14 22.51 7.14
N LYS A 46 21.02 23.70 6.53
CA LYS A 46 21.07 24.96 7.28
C LYS A 46 19.78 25.13 8.08
N ARG A 47 18.64 24.91 7.45
CA ARG A 47 17.32 25.03 8.08
C ARG A 47 17.09 23.97 9.16
N GLU A 48 17.63 22.77 8.96
CA GLU A 48 17.62 21.71 9.97
C GLU A 48 18.46 22.12 11.20
N ALA A 49 19.65 22.67 11.00
CA ALA A 49 20.48 23.17 12.09
C ALA A 49 19.78 24.28 12.89
N GLU A 50 19.15 25.25 12.20
CA GLU A 50 18.36 26.31 12.83
C GLU A 50 17.19 25.71 13.67
N CYS A 51 16.48 24.71 13.14
CA CYS A 51 15.42 24.04 13.91
C CYS A 51 15.95 23.29 15.13
N ILE A 52 17.14 22.67 15.03
CA ILE A 52 17.78 21.97 16.15
C ILE A 52 18.21 22.94 17.24
N GLU A 53 18.76 24.11 16.88
CA GLU A 53 19.12 25.15 17.85
C GLU A 53 17.91 25.67 18.63
N ASN A 54 16.75 25.73 17.97
CA ASN A 54 15.49 26.18 18.58
C ASN A 54 14.75 25.05 19.34
N LEU A 55 15.37 23.86 19.50
CA LEU A 55 14.80 22.81 20.34
C LEU A 55 14.86 23.21 21.82
N GLY A 56 13.69 23.48 22.40
CA GLY A 56 13.55 23.90 23.79
C GLY A 56 12.74 25.18 23.97
N GLU A 57 12.36 25.84 22.88
CA GLU A 57 11.38 26.92 22.94
C GLU A 57 10.00 26.41 23.36
N GLU A 58 9.24 27.28 24.02
CA GLU A 58 8.01 26.92 24.74
C GLU A 58 6.86 26.54 23.80
N ASP A 59 6.89 27.00 22.53
CA ASP A 59 5.85 26.76 21.53
C ASP A 59 5.94 25.38 20.84
N GLY A 60 7.10 24.72 20.92
CA GLY A 60 7.34 23.41 20.30
C GLY A 60 7.29 23.40 18.76
N GLU A 61 7.29 24.55 18.08
CA GLU A 61 7.20 24.62 16.61
C GLU A 61 8.42 23.98 15.95
N ALA A 62 9.62 24.20 16.49
CA ALA A 62 10.84 23.55 16.03
C ALA A 62 10.74 22.01 16.11
N ARG A 63 10.18 21.49 17.21
CA ARG A 63 9.95 20.05 17.41
C ARG A 63 8.95 19.51 16.38
N LYS A 64 7.86 20.23 16.15
CA LYS A 64 6.83 19.85 15.18
C LYS A 64 7.38 19.83 13.76
N CYS A 65 8.10 20.88 13.36
CA CYS A 65 8.75 20.98 12.06
C CYS A 65 9.70 19.80 11.80
N LEU A 66 10.59 19.50 12.75
CA LEU A 66 11.54 18.40 12.64
C LEU A 66 10.83 17.04 12.53
N ILE A 67 9.74 16.82 13.26
CA ILE A 67 8.95 15.60 13.16
C ILE A 67 8.33 15.49 11.77
N GLU A 68 7.55 16.47 11.33
CA GLU A 68 6.81 16.41 10.06
C GLU A 68 7.72 16.17 8.83
N HIS A 69 8.90 16.79 8.81
CA HIS A 69 9.85 16.65 7.69
C HIS A 69 10.66 15.35 7.75
N ASN A 70 10.83 14.76 8.95
CA ASN A 70 11.53 13.48 9.13
C ASN A 70 10.61 12.26 9.26
N LEU A 71 9.28 12.43 9.29
CA LEU A 71 8.32 11.31 9.30
C LEU A 71 8.52 10.34 8.12
N ARG A 72 9.02 10.84 6.98
CA ARG A 72 9.38 10.00 5.82
C ARG A 72 10.43 8.93 6.16
N LEU A 73 11.36 9.21 7.08
CA LEU A 73 12.40 8.27 7.51
C LEU A 73 11.87 7.09 8.33
N VAL A 74 10.62 7.15 8.78
CA VAL A 74 9.98 6.09 9.58
C VAL A 74 9.07 5.20 8.72
N VAL A 75 8.55 5.74 7.61
CA VAL A 75 7.60 5.06 6.73
C VAL A 75 8.28 4.28 5.60
N TYR A 76 9.48 4.70 5.18
CA TYR A 76 10.33 3.96 4.24
C TYR A 76 11.25 2.96 4.94
#